data_AF-A0A081S810-F1
#
_entry.id   AF-A0A081S810-F1
#
_cell.length_a   1.000
_cell.length_b   1.000
_cell.length_c   1.000
_cell.angle_alpha   90.00
_cell.angle_beta   90.00
_cell.angle_gamma   90.00
#
_symmetry.space_group_name_H-M   'P 1'
#
loop_
_entity.id
_entity.type
_entity.pdbx_description
1 polymer ?
#
loop_
_entity_poly.entity_id
_entity_poly.type
_entity_poly.pdbx_seq_one_letter_code
_entity_poly.pdbx_strand_id
1 'polypeptide(L)'
;MKILLFLDVSSLIQSLNKSKLIAECPDCGDEFPLSKALLFDGRGEFPDKAEEKRKELLKELKERSADLLERQKRATTKSENTAIAVGIGKIVEKILPAHKNFDLVPADCRFLAEPIDMIVFDGVSKNKVDKITFMDVKTGSATLNKHQRQVRDAIEDNNVKWESY
;
A
#
# COMPACT_ATOMS: atom_id res chain seq x y z
N MET A 1 -20.03 -54.90 -4.07
CA MET A 1 -19.31 -53.62 -3.95
C MET A 1 -17.83 -53.89 -4.22
N LYS A 2 -17.31 -53.50 -5.39
CA LYS A 2 -15.88 -53.72 -5.73
C LYS A 2 -15.09 -52.49 -5.28
N ILE A 3 -14.31 -52.64 -4.22
CA ILE A 3 -13.34 -51.63 -3.80
C ILE A 3 -12.18 -51.69 -4.79
N LEU A 4 -12.04 -50.65 -5.62
CA LEU A 4 -10.89 -50.48 -6.51
C LEU A 4 -9.75 -49.86 -5.70
N LEU A 5 -8.81 -50.69 -5.25
CA LEU A 5 -7.52 -50.23 -4.76
C LEU A 5 -6.66 -49.84 -5.97
N PHE A 6 -6.59 -48.53 -6.25
CA PHE A 6 -5.69 -47.99 -7.27
C PHE A 6 -4.29 -47.86 -6.65
N LEU A 7 -3.39 -48.78 -7.03
CA LEU A 7 -1.99 -48.79 -6.58
C LEU A 7 -1.11 -47.79 -7.37
N ASP A 8 -1.61 -47.22 -8.47
CA ASP A 8 -0.89 -46.30 -9.35
C ASP A 8 -1.82 -45.19 -9.89
N VAL A 9 -1.38 -43.93 -9.85
CA VAL A 9 -2.11 -42.75 -10.33
C VAL A 9 -2.44 -42.88 -11.82
N SER A 10 -1.57 -43.54 -12.60
CA SER A 10 -1.81 -43.81 -14.02
C SER A 10 -3.04 -44.69 -14.23
N SER A 11 -3.24 -45.69 -13.37
CA SER A 11 -4.38 -46.61 -13.43
C SER A 11 -5.70 -45.95 -13.04
N LEU A 12 -5.65 -44.97 -12.13
CA LEU A 12 -6.78 -44.14 -11.75
C LEU A 12 -7.19 -43.21 -12.92
N ILE A 13 -6.23 -42.50 -13.52
CA ILE A 13 -6.46 -41.60 -14.66
C ILE A 13 -7.11 -42.38 -15.82
N GLN A 14 -6.59 -43.56 -16.15
CA GLN A 14 -7.18 -44.40 -17.20
C GLN A 14 -8.62 -44.83 -16.90
N SER A 15 -8.95 -45.08 -15.63
CA SER A 15 -10.30 -45.45 -15.22
C SER A 15 -11.27 -44.28 -15.28
N LEU A 16 -10.81 -43.08 -14.91
CA LEU A 16 -11.58 -41.84 -15.02
C LEU A 16 -11.86 -41.48 -16.48
N ASN A 17 -10.87 -41.62 -17.36
CA ASN A 17 -11.05 -41.40 -18.81
C ASN A 17 -12.07 -42.34 -19.46
N LYS A 18 -12.25 -43.55 -18.92
CA LYS A 18 -13.22 -44.55 -19.41
C LYS A 18 -14.57 -44.47 -18.71
N SER A 19 -14.71 -43.60 -17.71
CA SER A 19 -15.93 -43.46 -16.92
C SER A 19 -16.97 -42.58 -17.64
N LYS A 20 -18.22 -42.67 -17.18
CA LYS A 20 -19.32 -41.75 -17.58
C LYS A 20 -19.49 -40.59 -16.60
N LEU A 21 -18.46 -40.31 -15.81
CA LEU A 21 -18.52 -39.26 -14.80
C LEU A 21 -18.48 -37.89 -15.45
N ILE A 22 -19.20 -36.95 -14.86
CA ILE A 22 -19.26 -35.54 -15.25
C ILE A 22 -18.50 -34.75 -14.20
N ALA A 23 -17.68 -33.81 -14.63
CA ALA A 23 -17.02 -32.84 -13.79
C ALA A 23 -17.60 -31.45 -14.07
N GLU A 24 -17.61 -30.62 -13.04
CA GLU A 24 -18.00 -29.22 -13.11
C GLU A 24 -16.74 -28.36 -12.97
N CYS A 25 -16.58 -27.36 -13.84
CA CYS A 25 -15.46 -26.42 -13.73
C CYS A 25 -15.74 -25.43 -12.59
N PRO A 26 -14.84 -25.30 -11.58
CA PRO A 26 -15.07 -24.39 -10.46
C PRO A 26 -14.95 -22.90 -10.83
N ASP A 27 -14.43 -22.57 -12.02
CA ASP A 27 -14.24 -21.18 -12.48
C ASP A 27 -15.43 -20.67 -13.32
N CYS A 28 -16.00 -21.51 -14.19
CA CYS A 28 -17.10 -21.12 -15.07
C CYS A 28 -18.43 -21.84 -14.81
N GLY A 29 -18.46 -22.89 -13.99
CA GLY A 29 -19.67 -23.68 -13.67
C GLY A 29 -20.13 -24.64 -14.78
N ASP A 30 -19.37 -24.75 -15.87
CA ASP A 30 -19.74 -25.65 -16.97
C ASP A 30 -19.50 -27.12 -16.61
N GLU A 31 -20.49 -27.96 -16.92
CA GLU A 31 -20.39 -29.41 -16.81
C GLU A 31 -19.77 -30.04 -18.07
N PHE A 32 -18.79 -30.91 -17.88
CA PHE A 32 -18.13 -31.64 -18.95
C PHE A 32 -17.86 -33.11 -18.58
N PRO A 33 -17.94 -34.06 -19.53
CA PRO A 33 -17.53 -35.44 -19.28
C PRO A 33 -16.04 -35.50 -18.92
N LEU A 34 -15.69 -36.22 -17.84
CA LEU A 34 -14.29 -36.40 -17.42
C LEU A 34 -13.43 -37.08 -18.51
N SER A 35 -14.04 -37.88 -19.37
CA SER A 35 -13.39 -38.48 -20.54
C SER A 35 -12.89 -37.48 -21.58
N LYS A 36 -13.41 -36.24 -21.58
CA LYS A 36 -12.95 -35.15 -22.45
C LYS A 36 -11.87 -34.28 -21.79
N ALA A 37 -11.58 -34.50 -20.51
CA ALA A 37 -10.60 -33.71 -19.77
C ALA A 37 -9.17 -34.23 -20.02
N LEU A 38 -8.21 -33.31 -20.04
CA LEU A 38 -6.79 -33.68 -20.02
C LEU A 38 -6.37 -33.95 -18.57
N LEU A 39 -6.43 -35.22 -18.17
CA LEU A 39 -5.97 -35.68 -16.85
C LEU A 39 -4.52 -36.14 -16.92
N PHE A 40 -3.67 -35.68 -16.02
CA PHE A 40 -2.25 -36.05 -15.95
C PHE A 40 -1.74 -36.00 -14.49
N ASP A 41 -0.64 -36.71 -14.21
CA ASP A 41 0.00 -36.68 -12.89
C ASP A 41 0.91 -35.45 -12.78
N GLY A 42 0.64 -34.60 -11.78
CA GLY A 42 1.41 -33.37 -11.54
C GLY A 42 2.82 -33.58 -10.98
N ARG A 43 3.23 -34.82 -10.71
CA ARG A 43 4.59 -35.17 -10.23
C ARG A 43 5.55 -35.50 -11.37
N GLY A 44 5.04 -35.74 -12.58
CA GLY A 44 5.82 -36.11 -13.76
C GLY A 44 5.99 -34.95 -14.75
N GLU A 45 6.40 -35.28 -15.97
CA GLU A 45 6.41 -34.32 -17.08
C GLU A 45 4.99 -33.99 -17.51
N PHE A 46 4.75 -32.70 -17.74
CA PHE A 46 3.42 -32.20 -18.09
C PHE A 46 3.21 -32.44 -19.59
N PRO A 47 2.01 -32.88 -20.01
CA PRO A 47 1.67 -32.92 -21.42
C PRO A 47 1.82 -31.52 -22.06
N ASP A 48 2.18 -31.46 -23.34
CA ASP A 48 2.49 -30.20 -24.04
C ASP A 48 1.44 -29.10 -23.82
N LYS A 49 0.15 -29.47 -23.92
CA LYS A 49 -0.97 -28.54 -23.70
C LYS A 49 -1.01 -27.95 -22.29
N ALA A 50 -0.67 -28.75 -21.28
CA ALA A 50 -0.63 -28.30 -19.89
C ALA A 50 0.60 -27.41 -19.64
N GLU A 51 1.74 -27.76 -20.23
CA GLU A 51 2.98 -26.99 -20.09
C GLU A 51 2.91 -25.63 -20.81
N GLU A 52 2.29 -25.59 -21.99
CA GLU A 52 2.01 -24.34 -22.72
C GLU A 52 1.12 -23.41 -21.89
N LYS A 53 0.02 -23.94 -21.35
CA LYS A 53 -0.89 -23.16 -20.50
C LYS A 53 -0.21 -22.66 -19.23
N ARG A 54 0.64 -23.49 -18.61
CA ARG A 54 1.43 -23.11 -17.43
C ARG A 54 2.35 -21.92 -17.72
N LYS A 55 3.06 -21.95 -18.86
CA LYS A 55 3.94 -20.84 -19.29
C LYS A 55 3.17 -19.56 -19.55
N GLU A 56 2.00 -19.65 -20.19
CA GLU A 56 1.10 -18.51 -20.40
C GLU A 56 0.69 -17.88 -19.05
N LEU A 57 0.19 -18.70 -18.12
CA LEU A 57 -0.23 -18.22 -16.79
C LEU A 57 0.93 -17.60 -16.00
N LEU A 58 2.13 -18.17 -16.07
CA LEU A 58 3.32 -17.60 -15.43
C LEU A 58 3.71 -16.25 -16.01
N LYS A 59 3.57 -16.07 -17.33
CA LYS A 59 3.80 -14.79 -17.98
C LYS A 59 2.78 -13.75 -17.53
N GLU A 60 1.49 -14.09 -17.52
CA GLU A 60 0.43 -13.22 -17.03
C GLU A 60 0.63 -12.82 -15.56
N LEU A 61 1.00 -13.77 -14.69
CA LEU A 61 1.29 -13.49 -13.29
C LEU A 61 2.45 -12.51 -13.14
N LYS A 62 3.52 -12.69 -13.93
CA LYS A 62 4.67 -11.78 -13.92
C LYS A 62 4.28 -10.37 -14.34
N GLU A 63 3.52 -10.23 -15.42
CA GLU A 63 3.05 -8.93 -15.92
C GLU A 63 2.13 -8.24 -14.91
N ARG A 64 1.15 -8.96 -14.34
CA ARG A 64 0.26 -8.43 -13.28
C ARG A 64 1.03 -7.99 -12.05
N SER A 65 2.04 -8.76 -11.61
CA SER A 65 2.83 -8.40 -10.44
C SER A 65 3.61 -7.09 -10.64
N ALA A 66 4.12 -6.85 -11.85
CA ALA A 66 4.86 -5.63 -12.19
C ALA A 66 3.94 -4.41 -12.22
N ASP A 67 2.76 -4.52 -12.85
CA ASP A 67 1.73 -3.46 -12.87
C ASP A 67 1.27 -3.10 -11.45
N LEU A 68 1.03 -4.08 -10.59
CA LEU A 68 0.65 -3.84 -9.18
C LEU A 68 1.73 -3.07 -8.42
N LEU A 69 3.00 -3.47 -8.57
CA LEU A 69 4.15 -2.79 -7.97
C LEU A 69 4.26 -1.34 -8.44
N GLU A 70 4.02 -1.10 -9.72
CA GLU A 70 4.07 0.25 -10.29
C GLU A 70 2.92 1.13 -9.77
N ARG A 71 1.70 0.59 -9.71
CA ARG A 71 0.53 1.28 -9.13
C ARG A 71 0.77 1.64 -7.67
N GLN A 72 1.34 0.73 -6.90
CA GLN A 72 1.66 0.97 -5.49
C GLN A 72 2.64 2.15 -5.34
N LYS A 73 3.72 2.16 -6.11
CA LYS A 73 4.71 3.26 -6.09
C LYS A 73 4.13 4.62 -6.46
N ARG A 74 3.26 4.65 -7.49
CA ARG A 74 2.56 5.87 -7.91
C ARG A 74 1.56 6.35 -6.85
N ALA A 75 0.90 5.42 -6.17
CA ALA A 75 -0.07 5.73 -5.13
C ALA A 75 0.58 6.28 -3.86
N THR A 76 1.77 5.82 -3.46
CA THR A 76 2.43 6.30 -2.22
C THR A 76 3.06 7.67 -2.41
N THR A 77 3.96 7.80 -3.38
CA THR A 77 4.76 9.03 -3.60
C THR A 77 3.91 10.24 -4.01
N LYS A 78 2.88 10.04 -4.85
CA LYS A 78 1.97 11.11 -5.24
C LYS A 78 1.06 11.51 -4.08
N SER A 79 0.57 10.54 -3.31
CA SER A 79 -0.31 10.82 -2.16
C SER A 79 0.40 11.60 -1.07
N GLU A 80 1.65 11.27 -0.75
CA GLU A 80 2.42 11.95 0.30
C GLU A 80 2.68 13.42 -0.05
N ASN A 81 3.25 13.68 -1.23
CA ASN A 81 3.53 15.06 -1.66
C ASN A 81 2.25 15.90 -1.80
N THR A 82 1.17 15.28 -2.28
CA THR A 82 -0.13 15.94 -2.38
C THR A 82 -0.70 16.21 -0.98
N ALA A 83 -0.60 15.27 -0.04
CA ALA A 83 -1.07 15.43 1.32
C ALA A 83 -0.30 16.54 2.06
N ILE A 84 1.01 16.65 1.85
CA ILE A 84 1.84 17.74 2.40
C ILE A 84 1.37 19.09 1.83
N ALA A 85 1.24 19.22 0.51
CA ALA A 85 0.82 20.45 -0.14
C ALA A 85 -0.59 20.89 0.30
N VAL A 86 -1.53 19.93 0.36
CA VAL A 86 -2.90 20.16 0.85
C VAL A 86 -2.91 20.52 2.33
N GLY A 87 -2.09 19.86 3.15
CA GLY A 87 -1.96 20.13 4.58
C GLY A 87 -1.49 21.55 4.85
N ILE A 88 -0.43 22.00 4.18
CA ILE A 88 0.06 23.39 4.26
C ILE A 88 -1.02 24.37 3.81
N GLY A 89 -1.69 24.12 2.69
CA GLY A 89 -2.76 24.99 2.18
C GLY A 89 -3.91 25.16 3.18
N LYS A 90 -4.41 24.06 3.74
CA LYS A 90 -5.47 24.08 4.78
C LYS A 90 -5.07 24.83 6.03
N ILE A 91 -3.80 24.79 6.41
CA ILE A 91 -3.29 25.53 7.56
C ILE A 91 -3.26 27.03 7.27
N VAL A 92 -2.70 27.42 6.12
CA VAL A 92 -2.65 28.83 5.69
C VAL A 92 -4.06 29.41 5.59
N GLU A 93 -5.02 28.67 5.02
CA GLU A 93 -6.44 29.06 4.94
C GLU A 93 -7.09 29.30 6.31
N LYS A 94 -6.75 28.49 7.31
CA LYS A 94 -7.29 28.63 8.68
C LYS A 94 -6.67 29.79 9.44
N ILE A 95 -5.38 30.05 9.21
CA ILE A 95 -4.64 31.05 9.98
C ILE A 95 -4.83 32.47 9.44
N LEU A 96 -4.80 32.66 8.12
CA LEU A 96 -4.90 34.00 7.51
C LEU A 96 -6.13 34.81 7.98
N PRO A 97 -7.34 34.24 8.11
CA PRO A 97 -8.49 34.97 8.62
C PRO A 97 -8.44 35.23 10.13
N ALA A 98 -7.81 34.33 10.90
CA ALA A 98 -7.80 34.35 12.36
C ALA A 98 -6.68 35.24 12.94
N HIS A 99 -5.58 35.41 12.20
CA HIS A 99 -4.40 36.12 12.66
C HIS A 99 -3.94 37.16 11.64
N LYS A 100 -4.24 38.44 11.90
CA LYS A 100 -3.91 39.58 11.02
C LYS A 100 -2.42 39.82 10.78
N ASN A 101 -1.53 39.22 11.57
CA ASN A 101 -0.07 39.43 11.53
C ASN A 101 0.71 38.13 11.30
N PHE A 102 0.16 37.19 10.53
CA PHE A 102 0.81 35.90 10.33
C PHE A 102 1.72 35.90 9.10
N ASP A 103 2.97 36.33 9.29
CA ASP A 103 4.02 36.32 8.26
C ASP A 103 4.68 34.94 8.16
N LEU A 104 3.95 33.93 7.67
CA LEU A 104 4.56 32.66 7.27
C LEU A 104 5.04 32.72 5.83
N VAL A 105 6.28 32.31 5.62
CA VAL A 105 6.79 31.98 4.28
C VAL A 105 6.55 30.48 4.05
N PRO A 106 5.66 30.08 3.11
CA PRO A 106 5.34 28.66 2.91
C PRO A 106 6.57 27.80 2.57
N ALA A 107 7.56 28.38 1.87
CA ALA A 107 8.83 27.70 1.56
C ALA A 107 9.65 27.34 2.82
N ASP A 108 9.43 28.06 3.92
CA ASP A 108 10.10 27.87 5.21
C ASP A 108 9.38 26.86 6.11
N CYS A 109 8.18 26.40 5.72
CA CYS A 109 7.34 25.51 6.52
C CYS A 109 7.56 24.03 6.14
N ARG A 110 7.50 23.14 7.13
CA ARG A 110 7.53 21.67 6.97
C ARG A 110 6.37 21.04 7.74
N PHE A 111 5.44 20.44 7.01
CA PHE A 111 4.26 19.80 7.58
C PHE A 111 4.57 18.42 8.16
N LEU A 112 3.96 18.08 9.30
CA LEU A 112 4.15 16.83 10.06
C LEU A 112 2.84 16.11 10.41
N ALA A 113 1.72 16.83 10.55
CA ALA A 113 0.39 16.35 10.97
C ALA A 113 0.24 15.95 12.46
N GLU A 114 1.00 14.99 12.96
CA GLU A 114 0.96 14.58 14.38
C GLU A 114 2.36 14.17 14.87
N PRO A 115 2.73 14.46 16.15
CA PRO A 115 1.95 15.09 17.21
C PRO A 115 1.89 16.64 17.16
N ILE A 116 2.57 17.25 16.18
CA ILE A 116 2.52 18.70 15.89
C ILE A 116 2.19 18.87 14.41
N ASP A 117 1.45 19.93 14.05
CA ASP A 117 1.06 20.19 12.66
C ASP A 117 2.27 20.52 11.75
N MET A 118 3.17 21.40 12.17
CA MET A 118 4.34 21.79 11.36
C MET A 118 5.54 22.33 12.16
N ILE A 119 6.69 22.41 11.49
CA ILE A 119 7.88 23.16 11.91
C ILE A 119 8.17 24.26 10.89
N VAL A 120 8.46 25.46 11.37
CA VAL A 120 8.85 26.61 10.55
C VAL A 120 10.33 26.91 10.76
N PHE A 121 11.10 26.85 9.70
CA PHE A 121 12.53 27.21 9.67
C PHE A 121 12.66 28.61 9.07
N ASP A 122 12.37 29.63 9.87
CA ASP A 122 12.31 31.04 9.45
C ASP A 122 13.62 31.46 8.78
N GLY A 123 13.56 31.82 7.49
CA GLY A 123 14.70 32.24 6.68
C GLY A 123 15.42 31.13 5.92
N VAL A 124 15.00 29.86 6.02
CA VAL A 124 15.64 28.75 5.28
C VAL A 124 15.61 28.97 3.76
N SER A 125 14.53 29.53 3.22
CA SER A 125 14.43 29.93 1.80
C SER A 125 15.46 30.99 1.37
N LYS A 126 16.02 31.73 2.34
CA LYS A 126 17.08 32.73 2.15
C LYS A 126 18.47 32.18 2.52
N ASN A 127 18.61 30.87 2.68
CA ASN A 127 19.84 30.19 3.11
C ASN A 127 20.36 30.64 4.49
N LYS A 128 19.49 31.12 5.38
CA LYS A 128 19.87 31.50 6.75
C LYS A 128 18.70 31.27 7.69
N VAL A 129 18.82 30.29 8.59
CA VAL A 129 17.76 30.02 9.58
C VAL A 129 17.94 30.93 10.78
N ASP A 130 17.02 31.87 10.98
CA ASP A 130 17.03 32.81 12.10
C ASP A 130 16.29 32.23 13.33
N LYS A 131 15.25 31.42 13.11
CA LYS A 131 14.41 30.86 14.18
C LYS A 131 13.75 29.56 13.73
N ILE A 132 13.62 28.60 14.64
CA ILE A 132 12.84 27.38 14.44
C ILE A 132 11.60 27.44 15.33
N THR A 133 10.41 27.33 14.73
CA THR A 133 9.13 27.37 15.46
C THR A 133 8.39 26.05 15.28
N PHE A 134 8.09 25.36 16.37
CA PHE A 134 7.17 24.22 16.37
C PHE A 134 5.75 24.76 16.52
N MET A 135 4.86 24.40 15.60
CA MET A 135 3.56 25.05 15.47
C MET A 135 2.43 24.03 15.40
N ASP A 136 1.47 24.19 16.30
CA ASP A 136 0.20 23.48 16.31
C ASP A 136 -0.92 24.49 16.12
N VAL A 137 -1.79 24.24 15.14
CA VAL A 137 -2.73 25.22 14.60
C VAL A 137 -4.13 24.90 15.10
N LYS A 138 -4.62 25.74 16.00
CA LYS A 138 -5.97 25.62 16.57
C LYS A 138 -6.91 26.66 15.96
N THR A 139 -8.15 26.25 15.74
CA THR A 139 -9.24 27.15 15.32
C THR A 139 -10.26 27.28 16.44
N GLY A 140 -10.70 28.50 16.76
CA GLY A 140 -11.72 28.75 17.78
C GLY A 140 -11.22 28.46 19.21
N SER A 141 -12.00 27.71 19.98
CA SER A 141 -11.70 27.34 21.37
C SER A 141 -10.92 26.02 21.53
N ALA A 142 -10.39 25.48 20.43
CA ALA A 142 -9.63 24.23 20.48
C ALA A 142 -8.33 24.40 21.30
N THR A 143 -8.07 23.45 22.20
CA THR A 143 -6.89 23.43 23.06
C THR A 143 -5.95 22.30 22.66
N LEU A 144 -4.67 22.40 23.03
CA LEU A 144 -3.69 21.33 22.83
C LEU A 144 -4.17 20.03 23.49
N ASN A 145 -4.01 18.88 22.84
CA ASN A 145 -4.26 17.57 23.44
C ASN A 145 -3.09 17.15 24.37
N LYS A 146 -3.18 15.97 24.99
CA LYS A 146 -2.14 15.48 25.93
C LYS A 146 -0.76 15.34 25.27
N HIS A 147 -0.69 14.79 24.06
CA HIS A 147 0.56 14.60 23.32
C HIS A 147 1.15 15.94 22.87
N GLN A 148 0.33 16.84 22.32
CA GLN A 148 0.73 18.20 21.94
C GLN A 148 1.30 18.98 23.13
N ARG A 149 0.67 18.88 24.31
CA ARG A 149 1.20 19.49 25.54
C ARG A 149 2.56 18.93 25.93
N GLN A 150 2.72 17.60 25.89
CA GLN A 150 4.02 16.98 26.19
C GLN A 150 5.14 17.47 25.27
N VAL A 151 4.85 17.71 23.99
CA VAL A 151 5.87 18.24 23.08
C VAL A 151 6.16 19.72 23.36
N ARG A 152 5.13 20.55 23.61
CA ARG A 152 5.32 21.94 24.04
C ARG A 152 6.19 22.00 25.28
N ASP A 153 5.86 21.22 26.31
CA ASP A 153 6.56 21.21 27.60
C ASP A 153 8.04 20.80 27.39
N ALA A 154 8.31 19.79 26.56
CA ALA A 154 9.69 19.42 26.21
C ALA A 154 10.46 20.56 25.52
N ILE A 155 9.81 21.37 24.69
CA ILE A 155 10.44 22.53 24.04
C ILE A 155 10.67 23.66 25.05
N GLU A 156 9.67 23.98 25.88
CA GLU A 156 9.75 25.03 26.91
C GLU A 156 10.81 24.69 27.98
N ASP A 157 10.96 23.41 28.32
CA ASP A 157 11.98 22.89 29.23
C ASP A 157 13.37 22.76 28.58
N ASN A 158 13.55 23.22 27.33
CA ASN A 158 14.79 23.13 26.54
C ASN A 158 15.29 21.69 26.32
N ASN A 159 14.41 20.69 26.37
CA ASN A 159 14.72 19.29 26.08
C ASN A 159 14.67 19.01 24.56
N VAL A 160 15.43 19.79 23.78
CA VAL A 160 15.56 19.67 22.33
C VAL A 160 17.02 19.44 21.99
N LYS A 161 17.32 18.41 21.18
CA LYS A 161 18.69 18.00 20.84
C LYS A 161 18.89 17.93 19.33
N TRP A 162 20.09 18.33 18.89
CA TRP A 162 20.60 18.09 17.55
C TRP A 162 21.53 16.87 17.54
N GLU A 163 21.33 15.93 16.61
CA GLU A 163 22.18 14.76 16.40
C GLU A 163 22.42 14.52 14.89
N SER A 164 23.60 14.03 14.53
CA SER A 164 23.97 13.62 13.16
C SER A 164 24.66 12.26 13.21
N TYR A 165 24.29 11.36 12.29
CA TYR A 165 24.81 9.99 12.19
C TYR A 165 25.50 9.77 10.84
#